data_AF-A0A382J994-F1
#
_entry.id   AF-A0A382J994-F1
#
_cell.length_a   1.000
_cell.length_b   1.000
_cell.length_c   1.000
_cell.angle_alpha   90.00
_cell.angle_beta   90.00
_cell.angle_gamma   90.00
#
_symmetry.space_group_name_H-M   'P 1'
#
loop_
_entity.id
_entity.type
_entity.pdbx_description
1 polymer ?
#
loop_
_entity_poly.entity_id
_entity_poly.type
_entity_poly.pdbx_seq_one_letter_code
_entity_poly.pdbx_strand_id
1 'polypeptide(L)'
;AFAEQVFAEQAFAKEVMAQEDAAEGEGESEIEWSQDVFYKDFEGNPLKGPVSGAPAPELGENDYNNYEFAPSRMILWMANQQHLYFGSFVLAVPIFCMLIEFVGIRSRESDPVMSEKYDKLAHDLMKVSLTAYSWTAILGGILLFTFITLFPGFFKYMATIFRPVMHVYALMFLAESGILYVYYYGWDKMNDGGFLKWVHCSISVLLNLVGTVLMYLANSWATFMQAPGGIDEQGRFLGNIWHVIHSTLWNPVGVHRILGNIVFGGGIVGAYAAYHYLTAKSEEEKAHYDWVCYIAMFIAIFGLIPLPFAGYWLMKEVYAFRQQMGITLMGGIMAWLFIIQAVMIGLLF
;
A
#
# COMPACT_ATOMS: atom_id res chain seq x y z
N ALA A 1 22.59 25.59 -8.88
CA ALA A 1 21.51 24.96 -8.09
C ALA A 1 20.58 24.10 -8.95
N PHE A 2 19.53 24.63 -9.59
CA PHE A 2 18.56 23.81 -10.36
C PHE A 2 19.17 23.19 -11.64
N ALA A 3 20.05 23.92 -12.33
CA ALA A 3 20.74 23.40 -13.51
C ALA A 3 21.71 22.26 -13.16
N GLU A 4 22.42 22.34 -12.03
CA GLU A 4 23.38 21.30 -11.60
C GLU A 4 22.70 19.99 -11.22
N GLN A 5 21.48 20.03 -10.67
CA GLN A 5 20.68 18.81 -10.40
C GLN A 5 20.22 18.14 -11.69
N VAL A 6 19.76 18.90 -12.69
CA VAL A 6 19.39 18.35 -14.00
C VAL A 6 20.60 17.73 -14.70
N PHE A 7 21.79 18.34 -14.57
CA PHE A 7 23.03 17.78 -15.08
C PHE A 7 23.46 16.49 -14.35
N ALA A 8 23.25 16.39 -13.04
CA ALA A 8 23.54 15.18 -12.26
C ALA A 8 22.59 14.02 -12.60
N GLU A 9 21.30 14.30 -12.78
CA GLU A 9 20.31 13.30 -13.22
C GLU A 9 20.57 12.82 -14.65
N GLN A 10 20.94 13.73 -15.56
CA GLN A 10 21.33 13.38 -16.92
C GLN A 10 22.66 12.61 -16.95
N ALA A 11 23.62 12.94 -16.09
CA ALA A 11 24.87 12.20 -15.96
C ALA A 11 24.62 10.78 -15.43
N PHE A 12 23.77 10.64 -14.40
CA PHE A 12 23.38 9.34 -13.87
C PHE A 12 22.61 8.49 -14.91
N ALA A 13 21.65 9.09 -15.61
CA ALA A 13 20.92 8.40 -16.69
C ALA A 13 21.87 7.96 -17.81
N LYS A 14 22.84 8.80 -18.18
CA LYS A 14 23.82 8.48 -19.21
C LYS A 14 24.82 7.43 -18.76
N GLU A 15 25.18 7.38 -17.49
CA GLU A 15 26.07 6.37 -16.90
C GLU A 15 25.37 5.01 -16.78
N VAL A 16 24.08 5.00 -16.43
CA VAL A 16 23.24 3.79 -16.43
C VAL A 16 23.04 3.25 -17.85
N MET A 17 22.75 4.12 -18.82
CA MET A 17 22.59 3.71 -20.22
C MET A 17 23.92 3.29 -20.85
N ALA A 18 25.04 3.95 -20.50
CA ALA A 18 26.37 3.54 -20.96
C ALA A 18 26.83 2.21 -20.34
N GLN A 19 26.35 1.84 -19.14
CA GLN A 19 26.54 0.50 -18.58
C GLN A 19 25.72 -0.56 -19.31
N GLU A 20 24.54 -0.22 -19.82
CA GLU A 20 23.74 -1.10 -20.69
C GLU A 20 24.41 -1.28 -22.06
N ASP A 21 24.86 -0.20 -22.70
CA ASP A 21 25.53 -0.25 -24.02
C ASP A 21 26.90 -0.95 -23.98
N ALA A 22 27.62 -0.88 -22.84
CA ALA A 22 28.88 -1.61 -22.65
C ALA A 22 28.69 -3.12 -22.38
N ALA A 23 27.47 -3.55 -22.04
CA ALA A 23 27.14 -4.96 -21.81
C ALA A 23 26.74 -5.70 -23.12
N GLU A 24 26.45 -4.97 -24.20
CA GLU A 24 26.11 -5.54 -25.51
C GLU A 24 27.35 -5.74 -26.43
N GLY A 25 28.48 -6.15 -25.84
CA GLY A 25 29.70 -6.52 -26.54
C GLY A 25 29.77 -8.03 -26.84
N GLU A 26 29.68 -8.37 -28.13
CA GLU A 26 30.06 -9.62 -28.83
C GLU A 26 30.57 -10.82 -28.00
N GLY A 27 29.69 -11.81 -27.83
CA GLY A 27 29.95 -13.16 -27.35
C GLY A 27 28.68 -13.74 -26.74
N GLU A 28 28.21 -14.92 -27.15
CA GLU A 28 27.10 -15.59 -26.45
C GLU A 28 27.50 -15.77 -24.98
N SER A 29 26.97 -14.93 -24.09
CA SER A 29 27.23 -15.04 -22.66
C SER A 29 26.63 -16.36 -22.19
N GLU A 30 27.47 -17.25 -21.66
CA GLU A 30 26.97 -18.47 -21.01
C GLU A 30 25.99 -18.03 -19.91
N ILE A 31 24.72 -18.38 -20.07
CA ILE A 31 23.69 -18.07 -19.10
C ILE A 31 24.03 -18.86 -17.83
N GLU A 32 24.49 -18.15 -16.79
CA GLU A 32 24.71 -18.75 -15.48
C GLU A 32 23.35 -19.15 -14.88
N TRP A 33 23.25 -20.37 -14.34
CA TRP A 33 22.05 -20.86 -13.68
C TRP A 33 22.32 -21.03 -12.18
N SER A 34 21.40 -20.54 -11.36
CA SER A 34 21.48 -20.65 -9.90
C SER A 34 20.16 -21.15 -9.32
N GLN A 35 20.15 -21.41 -8.01
CA GLN A 35 19.01 -21.98 -7.27
C GLN A 35 18.31 -20.91 -6.44
N ASP A 36 16.98 -20.93 -6.46
CA ASP A 36 16.12 -20.03 -5.69
C ASP A 36 16.15 -20.39 -4.20
N VAL A 37 16.29 -19.38 -3.34
CA VAL A 37 16.31 -19.57 -1.87
C VAL A 37 14.96 -19.96 -1.28
N PHE A 38 13.86 -19.66 -1.98
CA PHE A 38 12.51 -19.82 -1.47
C PHE A 38 11.70 -20.83 -2.29
N TYR A 39 11.62 -20.65 -3.61
CA TYR A 39 10.75 -21.48 -4.43
C TYR A 39 11.33 -22.89 -4.64
N LYS A 40 10.42 -23.86 -4.59
CA LYS A 40 10.73 -25.27 -4.82
C LYS A 40 9.81 -25.83 -5.90
N ASP A 41 10.29 -26.84 -6.62
CA ASP A 41 9.48 -27.63 -7.54
C ASP A 41 8.50 -28.54 -6.77
N PHE A 42 7.70 -29.30 -7.52
CA PHE A 42 6.73 -30.23 -6.95
C PHE A 42 7.37 -31.38 -6.14
N GLU A 43 8.64 -31.67 -6.40
CA GLU A 43 9.43 -32.71 -5.71
C GLU A 43 10.15 -32.15 -4.47
N GLY A 44 10.09 -30.84 -4.25
CA GLY A 44 10.70 -30.13 -3.12
C GLY A 44 12.14 -29.67 -3.37
N ASN A 45 12.66 -29.78 -4.60
CA ASN A 45 13.98 -29.26 -4.94
C ASN A 45 13.92 -27.75 -5.21
N PRO A 46 14.98 -26.97 -4.89
CA PRO A 46 15.03 -25.56 -5.23
C PRO A 46 14.81 -25.31 -6.73
N LEU A 47 13.95 -24.34 -7.07
CA LEU A 47 13.76 -23.94 -8.46
C LEU A 47 15.07 -23.35 -9.01
N LYS A 48 15.35 -23.62 -10.29
CA LYS A 48 16.50 -23.06 -10.99
C LYS A 48 16.04 -21.92 -11.90
N GLY A 49 16.85 -20.87 -11.97
CA GLY A 49 16.61 -19.75 -12.88
C GLY A 49 17.91 -19.15 -13.42
N PRO A 50 17.84 -18.45 -14.55
CA PRO A 50 18.98 -17.76 -15.13
C PRO A 50 19.36 -16.56 -14.26
N VAL A 51 20.63 -16.45 -13.89
CA VAL A 51 21.17 -15.29 -13.17
C VAL A 51 21.13 -14.09 -14.11
N SER A 52 20.36 -13.07 -13.74
CA SER A 52 20.15 -11.88 -14.55
C SER A 52 20.29 -10.57 -13.78
N GLY A 53 20.80 -10.63 -12.53
CA GLY A 53 21.00 -9.46 -11.68
C GLY A 53 22.29 -9.53 -10.88
N ALA A 54 22.76 -8.36 -10.44
CA ALA A 54 23.91 -8.25 -9.55
C ALA A 54 23.62 -8.84 -8.16
N PRO A 55 24.64 -9.29 -7.41
CA PRO A 55 24.46 -9.76 -6.04
C PRO A 55 23.94 -8.64 -5.13
N ALA A 56 23.33 -9.04 -4.01
CA ALA A 56 22.93 -8.11 -2.98
C ALA A 56 24.15 -7.34 -2.47
N PRO A 57 24.05 -6.00 -2.30
CA PRO A 57 25.18 -5.20 -1.87
C PRO A 57 25.55 -5.51 -0.41
N GLU A 58 26.85 -5.67 -0.15
CA GLU A 58 27.39 -5.73 1.21
C GLU A 58 27.56 -4.29 1.73
N LEU A 59 26.57 -3.78 2.46
CA LEU A 59 26.55 -2.41 2.96
C LEU A 59 27.06 -2.32 4.41
N GLY A 60 28.03 -1.45 4.66
CA GLY A 60 28.55 -1.09 5.98
C GLY A 60 27.94 0.21 6.53
N GLU A 61 28.38 0.63 7.73
CA GLU A 61 27.85 1.83 8.40
C GLU A 61 28.07 3.13 7.60
N ASN A 62 29.14 3.20 6.80
CA ASN A 62 29.49 4.38 5.99
C ASN A 62 28.72 4.48 4.67
N ASP A 63 28.00 3.43 4.26
CA ASP A 63 27.21 3.43 3.02
C ASP A 63 25.82 4.08 3.20
N TYR A 64 25.49 4.44 4.44
CA TYR A 64 24.28 5.17 4.80
C TYR A 64 24.65 6.62 5.09
N ASN A 65 23.97 7.56 4.43
CA ASN A 65 24.11 8.97 4.77
C ASN A 65 23.46 9.18 6.14
N ASN A 66 24.18 9.80 7.08
CA ASN A 66 23.71 10.08 8.44
C ASN A 66 23.65 11.59 8.69
N TYR A 67 22.72 12.03 9.52
CA TYR A 67 22.63 13.42 9.96
C TYR A 67 22.86 13.56 11.46
N GLU A 68 23.45 14.67 11.87
CA GLU A 68 23.75 14.96 13.28
C GLU A 68 22.49 15.05 14.15
N PHE A 69 21.34 15.44 13.58
CA PHE A 69 20.10 15.66 14.35
C PHE A 69 19.28 14.37 14.57
N ALA A 70 19.41 13.37 13.70
CA ALA A 70 18.63 12.13 13.78
C ALA A 70 19.27 10.99 12.98
N PRO A 71 19.23 9.74 13.48
CA PRO A 71 19.62 8.57 12.70
C PRO A 71 18.74 8.39 11.46
N SER A 72 19.35 8.02 10.34
CA SER A 72 18.65 7.90 9.05
C SER A 72 17.55 6.87 9.02
N ARG A 73 17.70 5.78 9.78
CA ARG A 73 16.66 4.78 9.98
C ARG A 73 15.40 5.39 10.63
N MET A 74 15.57 6.32 11.56
CA MET A 74 14.44 6.98 12.23
C MET A 74 13.72 7.93 11.27
N ILE A 75 14.48 8.69 10.46
CA ILE A 75 13.91 9.58 9.42
C ILE A 75 13.10 8.76 8.41
N LEU A 76 13.67 7.68 7.88
CA LEU A 76 12.98 6.78 6.96
C LEU A 76 11.73 6.17 7.59
N TRP A 77 11.82 5.69 8.83
CA TRP A 77 10.67 5.14 9.53
C TRP A 77 9.55 6.16 9.69
N MET A 78 9.85 7.40 10.08
CA MET A 78 8.84 8.46 10.20
C MET A 78 8.18 8.77 8.84
N ALA A 79 8.99 8.95 7.78
CA ALA A 79 8.47 9.21 6.43
C ALA A 79 7.57 8.07 5.94
N ASN A 80 8.03 6.82 6.11
CA ASN A 80 7.28 5.63 5.72
C ASN A 80 5.98 5.49 6.51
N GLN A 81 6.02 5.73 7.83
CA GLN A 81 4.84 5.60 8.68
C GLN A 81 3.76 6.65 8.33
N GLN A 82 4.15 7.90 8.08
CA GLN A 82 3.21 8.94 7.67
C GLN A 82 2.61 8.63 6.30
N HIS A 83 3.44 8.22 5.32
CA HIS A 83 2.94 7.80 4.02
C HIS A 83 1.98 6.62 4.13
N LEU A 84 2.29 5.63 4.97
CA LEU A 84 1.44 4.46 5.19
C LEU A 84 0.07 4.83 5.78
N TYR A 85 0.02 5.72 6.78
CA TYR A 85 -1.26 6.13 7.37
C TYR A 85 -2.18 6.79 6.36
N PHE A 86 -1.67 7.75 5.58
CA PHE A 86 -2.45 8.40 4.53
C PHE A 86 -2.79 7.43 3.40
N GLY A 87 -1.84 6.56 2.99
CA GLY A 87 -2.05 5.48 2.02
C GLY A 87 -3.17 4.53 2.42
N SER A 88 -3.21 4.11 3.68
CA SER A 88 -4.29 3.28 4.23
C SER A 88 -5.64 3.97 4.20
N PHE A 89 -5.69 5.27 4.52
CA PHE A 89 -6.93 6.04 4.48
C PHE A 89 -7.46 6.22 3.05
N VAL A 90 -6.61 6.57 2.09
CA VAL A 90 -7.03 6.77 0.68
C VAL A 90 -7.43 5.47 -0.01
N LEU A 91 -6.94 4.32 0.44
CA LEU A 91 -7.41 3.01 -0.04
C LEU A 91 -8.73 2.59 0.61
N ALA A 92 -9.01 3.03 1.84
CA ALA A 92 -10.22 2.64 2.56
C ALA A 92 -11.46 3.41 2.10
N VAL A 93 -11.34 4.74 1.93
CA VAL A 93 -12.50 5.60 1.62
C VAL A 93 -13.21 5.23 0.31
N PRO A 94 -12.52 4.88 -0.80
CA PRO A 94 -13.17 4.39 -2.00
C PRO A 94 -14.02 3.13 -1.78
N ILE A 95 -13.60 2.22 -0.89
CA ILE A 95 -14.39 1.04 -0.51
C ILE A 95 -15.69 1.49 0.15
N PHE A 96 -15.60 2.48 1.06
CA PHE A 96 -16.77 3.00 1.76
C PHE A 96 -17.72 3.68 0.79
N CYS A 97 -17.20 4.53 -0.10
CA CYS A 97 -17.99 5.22 -1.10
C CYS A 97 -18.71 4.23 -2.01
N MET A 98 -18.03 3.17 -2.47
CA MET A 98 -18.64 2.08 -3.24
C MET A 98 -19.82 1.43 -2.50
N LEU A 99 -19.62 1.05 -1.23
CA LEU A 99 -20.65 0.37 -0.43
C LEU A 99 -21.83 1.29 -0.12
N ILE A 100 -21.56 2.52 0.32
CA ILE A 100 -22.55 3.53 0.67
C ILE A 100 -23.36 3.92 -0.57
N GLU A 101 -22.70 4.14 -1.69
CA GLU A 101 -23.37 4.46 -2.96
C GLU A 101 -24.24 3.30 -3.44
N PHE A 102 -23.74 2.06 -3.37
CA PHE A 102 -24.52 0.87 -3.72
C PHE A 102 -25.79 0.75 -2.86
N VAL A 103 -25.67 0.96 -1.55
CA VAL A 103 -26.82 0.99 -0.64
C VAL A 103 -27.78 2.14 -0.99
N GLY A 104 -27.24 3.32 -1.30
CA GLY A 104 -28.01 4.48 -1.76
C GLY A 104 -28.85 4.16 -3.00
N ILE A 105 -28.25 3.55 -4.02
CA ILE A 105 -28.93 3.11 -5.24
C ILE A 105 -30.03 2.10 -4.91
N ARG A 106 -29.72 1.10 -4.06
CA ARG A 106 -30.67 0.02 -3.76
C ARG A 106 -31.84 0.47 -2.90
N SER A 107 -31.64 1.50 -2.07
CA SER A 107 -32.66 2.06 -1.18
C SER A 107 -33.54 3.12 -1.86
N ARG A 108 -33.23 3.50 -3.11
CA ARG A 108 -33.89 4.60 -3.81
C ARG A 108 -35.41 4.45 -3.93
N GLU A 109 -35.87 3.24 -4.21
CA GLU A 109 -37.31 2.96 -4.38
C GLU A 109 -38.04 2.85 -3.04
N SER A 110 -37.37 2.32 -2.00
CA SER A 110 -37.98 2.07 -0.69
C SER A 110 -37.95 3.28 0.23
N ASP A 111 -36.86 4.05 0.22
CA ASP A 111 -36.64 5.24 1.04
C ASP A 111 -35.79 6.27 0.29
N PRO A 112 -36.43 7.17 -0.49
CA PRO A 112 -35.73 8.19 -1.27
C PRO A 112 -34.93 9.18 -0.41
N VAL A 113 -35.40 9.48 0.80
CA VAL A 113 -34.74 10.44 1.71
C VAL A 113 -33.45 9.86 2.25
N MET A 114 -33.46 8.58 2.65
CA MET A 114 -32.23 7.89 3.06
C MET A 114 -31.28 7.66 1.89
N SER A 115 -31.80 7.35 0.70
CA SER A 115 -30.99 7.24 -0.53
C SER A 115 -30.17 8.50 -0.79
N GLU A 116 -30.79 9.68 -0.71
CA GLU A 116 -30.11 10.97 -0.87
C GLU A 116 -29.07 11.22 0.24
N LYS A 117 -29.37 10.83 1.48
CA LYS A 117 -28.41 10.93 2.59
C LYS A 117 -27.16 10.06 2.36
N TYR A 118 -27.33 8.83 1.89
CA TYR A 118 -26.20 7.95 1.56
C TYR A 118 -25.38 8.53 0.40
N ASP A 119 -26.04 9.02 -0.64
CA ASP A 119 -25.36 9.62 -1.80
C ASP A 119 -24.49 10.81 -1.39
N LYS A 120 -25.07 11.72 -0.58
CA LYS A 120 -24.36 12.88 -0.05
C LYS A 120 -23.17 12.48 0.83
N LEU A 121 -23.34 11.48 1.70
CA LEU A 121 -22.26 10.98 2.55
C LEU A 121 -21.09 10.44 1.72
N ALA A 122 -21.37 9.63 0.70
CA ALA A 122 -20.31 9.08 -0.17
C ALA A 122 -19.57 10.20 -0.92
N HIS A 123 -20.29 11.19 -1.45
CA HIS A 123 -19.67 12.35 -2.11
C HIS A 123 -18.79 13.17 -1.15
N ASP A 124 -19.28 13.45 0.06
CA ASP A 124 -18.54 14.21 1.08
C ASP A 124 -17.27 13.46 1.55
N LEU A 125 -17.36 12.15 1.75
CA LEU A 125 -16.20 11.31 2.07
C LEU A 125 -15.17 11.32 0.93
N MET A 126 -15.63 11.24 -0.32
CA MET A 126 -14.74 11.27 -1.48
C MET A 126 -14.01 12.62 -1.62
N LYS A 127 -14.70 13.72 -1.33
CA LYS A 127 -14.09 15.06 -1.29
C LYS A 127 -12.93 15.15 -0.30
N VAL A 128 -13.10 14.59 0.90
CA VAL A 128 -12.02 14.51 1.90
C VAL A 128 -10.89 13.62 1.39
N SER A 129 -11.23 12.49 0.77
CA SER A 129 -10.25 11.56 0.19
C SER A 129 -9.35 12.22 -0.86
N LEU A 130 -9.89 13.07 -1.75
CA LEU A 130 -9.08 13.82 -2.73
C LEU A 130 -7.96 14.67 -2.09
N THR A 131 -8.27 15.29 -0.95
CA THR A 131 -7.28 16.08 -0.21
C THR A 131 -6.23 15.16 0.41
N ALA A 132 -6.66 14.05 1.01
CA ALA A 132 -5.75 13.05 1.56
C ALA A 132 -4.88 12.39 0.49
N TYR A 133 -5.39 12.20 -0.73
CA TYR A 133 -4.65 11.67 -1.88
C TYR A 133 -3.47 12.57 -2.27
N SER A 134 -3.72 13.88 -2.30
CA SER A 134 -2.67 14.87 -2.57
C SER A 134 -1.55 14.83 -1.52
N TRP A 135 -1.92 14.74 -0.23
CA TRP A 135 -0.95 14.55 0.86
C TRP A 135 -0.21 13.22 0.77
N THR A 136 -0.91 12.14 0.41
CA THR A 136 -0.32 10.81 0.22
C THR A 136 0.76 10.84 -0.86
N ALA A 137 0.50 11.52 -1.98
CA ALA A 137 1.46 11.66 -3.08
C ALA A 137 2.70 12.47 -2.65
N ILE A 138 2.52 13.57 -1.92
CA ILE A 138 3.63 14.36 -1.36
C ILE A 138 4.47 13.52 -0.41
N LEU A 139 3.83 12.80 0.52
CA LEU A 139 4.52 11.91 1.47
C LEU A 139 5.20 10.74 0.77
N GLY A 140 4.62 10.23 -0.32
CA GLY A 140 5.23 9.19 -1.15
C GLY A 140 6.46 9.69 -1.88
N GLY A 141 6.43 10.92 -2.40
CA GLY A 141 7.61 11.61 -2.94
C GLY A 141 8.69 11.78 -1.88
N ILE A 142 8.33 12.27 -0.69
CA ILE A 142 9.27 12.39 0.45
C ILE A 142 9.89 11.04 0.80
N LEU A 143 9.08 9.97 0.85
CA LEU A 143 9.57 8.62 1.13
C LEU A 143 10.56 8.14 0.06
N LEU A 144 10.24 8.34 -1.22
CA LEU A 144 11.14 8.01 -2.34
C LEU A 144 12.46 8.78 -2.23
N PHE A 145 12.41 10.09 -2.02
CA PHE A 145 13.62 10.91 -1.83
C PHE A 145 14.42 10.45 -0.62
N THR A 146 13.76 10.05 0.47
CA THR A 146 14.44 9.53 1.66
C THR A 146 15.17 8.21 1.37
N PHE A 147 14.60 7.32 0.56
CA PHE A 147 15.31 6.11 0.12
C PHE A 147 16.51 6.42 -0.78
N ILE A 148 16.34 7.28 -1.78
CA ILE A 148 17.42 7.67 -2.71
C ILE A 148 18.58 8.33 -1.96
N THR A 149 18.27 9.21 -1.01
CA THR A 149 19.27 10.00 -0.30
C THR A 149 19.90 9.26 0.86
N LEU A 150 19.14 8.54 1.68
CA LEU A 150 19.67 7.95 2.92
C LEU A 150 20.10 6.49 2.78
N PHE A 151 19.52 5.78 1.81
CA PHE A 151 19.75 4.35 1.57
C PHE A 151 20.04 4.06 0.08
N PRO A 152 21.02 4.74 -0.55
CA PRO A 152 21.22 4.69 -2.00
C PRO A 152 21.58 3.29 -2.51
N GLY A 153 22.47 2.56 -1.84
CA GLY A 153 22.86 1.21 -2.23
C GLY A 153 21.70 0.22 -2.17
N PHE A 154 20.92 0.28 -1.09
CA PHE A 154 19.69 -0.50 -0.94
C PHE A 154 18.66 -0.16 -2.02
N PHE A 155 18.39 1.12 -2.24
CA PHE A 155 17.39 1.55 -3.22
C PHE A 155 17.81 1.18 -4.65
N LYS A 156 19.09 1.28 -5.00
CA LYS A 156 19.62 0.85 -6.30
C LYS A 156 19.40 -0.65 -6.54
N TYR A 157 19.67 -1.48 -5.53
CA TYR A 157 19.42 -2.93 -5.62
C TYR A 157 17.93 -3.24 -5.83
N MET A 158 17.06 -2.65 -5.00
CA MET A 158 15.61 -2.81 -5.13
C MET A 158 15.09 -2.32 -6.49
N ALA A 159 15.56 -1.16 -6.96
CA ALA A 159 15.19 -0.57 -8.22
C ALA A 159 15.59 -1.44 -9.43
N THR A 160 16.73 -2.13 -9.34
CA THR A 160 17.20 -3.03 -10.40
C THR A 160 16.31 -4.26 -10.53
N ILE A 161 16.00 -4.91 -9.40
CA ILE A 161 15.14 -6.11 -9.37
C ILE A 161 13.71 -5.78 -9.78
N PHE A 162 13.14 -4.69 -9.23
CA PHE A 162 11.74 -4.34 -9.41
C PHE A 162 11.48 -3.34 -10.54
N ARG A 163 12.45 -3.07 -11.43
CA ARG A 163 12.31 -2.13 -12.56
C ARG A 163 10.99 -2.27 -13.31
N PRO A 164 10.57 -3.47 -13.79
CA PRO A 164 9.29 -3.60 -14.49
C PRO A 164 8.09 -3.30 -13.59
N VAL A 165 8.15 -3.69 -12.31
CA VAL A 165 7.09 -3.44 -11.32
C VAL A 165 6.93 -1.96 -11.02
N MET A 166 8.02 -1.20 -10.95
CA MET A 166 7.97 0.25 -10.72
C MET A 166 7.27 0.99 -11.87
N HIS A 167 7.48 0.58 -13.13
CA HIS A 167 6.77 1.16 -14.26
C HIS A 167 5.27 0.86 -14.20
N VAL A 168 4.89 -0.38 -13.90
CA VAL A 168 3.48 -0.76 -13.71
C VAL A 168 2.87 0.00 -12.54
N TYR A 169 3.59 0.15 -11.43
CA TYR A 169 3.13 0.91 -10.27
C TYR A 169 2.88 2.38 -10.62
N ALA A 170 3.80 3.03 -11.33
CA ALA A 170 3.62 4.41 -11.77
C ALA A 170 2.40 4.58 -12.69
N LEU A 171 2.20 3.64 -13.63
CA LEU A 171 1.01 3.64 -14.51
C LEU A 171 -0.29 3.42 -13.73
N MET A 172 -0.30 2.49 -12.78
CA MET A 172 -1.46 2.24 -11.93
C MET A 172 -1.77 3.44 -11.03
N PHE A 173 -0.77 4.17 -10.56
CA PHE A 173 -0.94 5.39 -9.77
C PHE A 173 -1.61 6.51 -10.59
N LEU A 174 -1.19 6.68 -11.86
CA LEU A 174 -1.84 7.59 -12.79
C LEU A 174 -3.28 7.15 -13.13
N ALA A 175 -3.48 5.85 -13.34
CA ALA A 175 -4.80 5.29 -13.60
C ALA A 175 -5.75 5.52 -12.41
N GLU A 176 -5.30 5.23 -11.18
CA GLU A 176 -6.04 5.48 -9.95
C GLU A 176 -6.43 6.96 -9.83
N SER A 177 -5.47 7.86 -10.02
CA SER A 177 -5.71 9.32 -10.01
C SER A 177 -6.75 9.74 -11.05
N GLY A 178 -6.65 9.21 -12.27
CA GLY A 178 -7.59 9.51 -13.36
C GLY A 178 -9.00 9.00 -13.06
N ILE A 179 -9.13 7.75 -12.60
CA ILE A 179 -10.41 7.15 -12.23
C ILE A 179 -11.04 7.90 -11.06
N LEU A 180 -10.26 8.23 -10.03
CA LEU A 180 -10.69 9.01 -8.88
C LEU A 180 -11.23 10.38 -9.29
N TYR A 181 -10.53 11.06 -10.21
CA TYR A 181 -10.97 12.35 -10.74
C TYR A 181 -12.28 12.23 -11.53
N VAL A 182 -12.40 11.22 -12.39
CA VAL A 182 -13.64 10.96 -13.15
C VAL A 182 -14.80 10.62 -12.22
N TYR A 183 -14.55 9.83 -11.17
CA TYR A 183 -15.55 9.48 -10.16
C TYR A 183 -16.05 10.74 -9.45
N TYR A 184 -15.15 11.52 -8.83
CA TYR A 184 -15.56 12.69 -8.07
C TYR A 184 -16.19 13.80 -8.92
N TYR A 185 -15.53 14.24 -9.99
CA TYR A 185 -16.04 15.34 -10.82
C TYR A 185 -17.16 14.91 -11.77
N GLY A 186 -17.31 13.60 -11.99
CA GLY A 186 -18.41 13.03 -12.76
C GLY A 186 -19.71 12.88 -11.96
N TRP A 187 -19.68 13.07 -10.63
CA TRP A 187 -20.79 12.78 -9.72
C TRP A 187 -22.11 13.40 -10.20
N ASP A 188 -22.18 14.73 -10.31
CA ASP A 188 -23.42 15.45 -10.66
C ASP A 188 -23.97 15.03 -12.04
N LYS A 189 -23.08 14.76 -13.01
CA LYS A 189 -23.48 14.36 -14.36
C LYS A 189 -24.01 12.93 -14.43
N MET A 190 -23.55 12.06 -13.53
CA MET A 190 -23.94 10.65 -13.47
C MET A 190 -24.94 10.36 -12.34
N ASN A 191 -25.44 11.39 -11.64
CA ASN A 191 -26.46 11.24 -10.61
C ASN A 191 -27.90 11.32 -11.16
N ASP A 192 -28.13 10.73 -12.34
CA ASP A 192 -29.43 10.73 -13.04
C ASP A 192 -30.48 9.82 -12.37
N GLY A 193 -30.02 8.93 -11.49
CA GLY A 193 -30.84 7.93 -10.83
C GLY A 193 -31.29 6.74 -11.66
N GLY A 194 -30.74 6.62 -12.86
CA GLY A 194 -30.97 5.50 -13.75
C GLY A 194 -29.66 4.76 -14.03
N PHE A 195 -29.36 4.60 -15.32
CA PHE A 195 -28.21 3.84 -15.78
C PHE A 195 -26.88 4.52 -15.45
N LEU A 196 -26.77 5.85 -15.57
CA LEU A 196 -25.50 6.53 -15.31
C LEU A 196 -25.07 6.41 -13.85
N LYS A 197 -26.02 6.32 -12.91
CA LYS A 197 -25.69 6.08 -11.51
C LYS A 197 -25.05 4.71 -11.27
N TRP A 198 -25.50 3.67 -11.99
CA TRP A 198 -24.84 2.36 -11.96
C TRP A 198 -23.46 2.38 -12.63
N VAL A 199 -23.30 3.15 -13.71
CA VAL A 199 -21.98 3.38 -14.32
C VAL A 199 -21.05 4.06 -13.32
N HIS A 200 -21.52 5.09 -12.61
CA HIS A 200 -20.76 5.78 -11.58
C HIS A 200 -20.32 4.84 -10.45
N CYS A 201 -21.23 4.04 -9.91
CA CYS A 201 -20.89 3.01 -8.93
C CYS A 201 -19.86 2.00 -9.47
N SER A 202 -19.93 1.64 -10.76
CA SER A 202 -18.96 0.73 -11.40
C SER A 202 -17.57 1.35 -11.55
N ILE A 203 -17.47 2.67 -11.74
CA ILE A 203 -16.20 3.40 -11.70
C ILE A 203 -15.57 3.27 -10.32
N SER A 204 -16.36 3.29 -9.24
CA SER A 204 -15.87 3.03 -7.88
C SER A 204 -15.31 1.60 -7.73
N VAL A 205 -15.95 0.59 -8.33
CA VAL A 205 -15.42 -0.79 -8.35
C VAL A 205 -14.06 -0.83 -9.06
N LEU A 206 -13.94 -0.17 -10.21
CA LEU A 206 -12.68 -0.07 -10.94
C LEU A 206 -11.60 0.66 -10.13
N LEU A 207 -11.96 1.76 -9.45
CA LEU A 207 -11.06 2.50 -8.56
C LEU A 207 -10.50 1.59 -7.46
N ASN A 208 -11.38 0.83 -6.80
CA ASN A 208 -11.00 -0.13 -5.76
C ASN A 208 -10.12 -1.25 -6.30
N LEU A 209 -10.37 -1.74 -7.52
CA LEU A 209 -9.53 -2.75 -8.18
C LEU A 209 -8.12 -2.20 -8.41
N VAL A 210 -7.99 -1.01 -9.01
CA VAL A 210 -6.68 -0.39 -9.28
C VAL A 210 -5.94 -0.07 -7.98
N GLY A 211 -6.62 0.49 -6.98
CA GLY A 211 -6.04 0.75 -5.66
C GLY A 211 -5.59 -0.54 -4.95
N THR A 212 -6.34 -1.63 -5.10
CA THR A 212 -5.93 -2.95 -4.59
C THR A 212 -4.68 -3.46 -5.29
N VAL A 213 -4.62 -3.36 -6.62
CA VAL A 213 -3.42 -3.73 -7.38
C VAL A 213 -2.22 -2.90 -6.93
N LEU A 214 -2.35 -1.57 -6.80
CA LEU A 214 -1.31 -0.69 -6.27
C LEU A 214 -0.82 -1.13 -4.90
N MET A 215 -1.73 -1.44 -3.99
CA MET A 215 -1.40 -1.90 -2.66
C MET A 215 -0.61 -3.23 -2.71
N TYR A 216 -1.02 -4.18 -3.55
CA TYR A 216 -0.31 -5.46 -3.71
C TYR A 216 1.07 -5.28 -4.35
N LEU A 217 1.21 -4.40 -5.34
CA LEU A 217 2.52 -4.03 -5.86
C LEU A 217 3.39 -3.38 -4.78
N ALA A 218 2.83 -2.47 -3.96
CA ALA A 218 3.54 -1.90 -2.82
C ALA A 218 3.96 -2.93 -1.78
N ASN A 219 3.08 -3.90 -1.51
CA ASN A 219 3.37 -5.01 -0.61
C ASN A 219 4.52 -5.86 -1.11
N SER A 220 4.68 -6.02 -2.42
CA SER A 220 5.76 -6.86 -2.98
C SER A 220 7.14 -6.39 -2.53
N TRP A 221 7.41 -5.08 -2.49
CA TRP A 221 8.66 -4.55 -1.94
C TRP A 221 8.79 -4.85 -0.45
N ALA A 222 7.73 -4.59 0.32
CA ALA A 222 7.72 -4.79 1.77
C ALA A 222 7.92 -6.26 2.16
N THR A 223 7.28 -7.18 1.44
CA THR A 223 7.33 -8.62 1.74
C THR A 223 8.57 -9.28 1.18
N PHE A 224 9.13 -8.78 0.08
CA PHE A 224 10.44 -9.21 -0.42
C PHE A 224 11.56 -8.90 0.59
N MET A 225 11.54 -7.71 1.22
CA MET A 225 12.51 -7.36 2.27
C MET A 225 12.43 -8.28 3.50
N GLN A 226 11.27 -8.89 3.76
CA GLN A 226 11.04 -9.75 4.93
C GLN A 226 11.27 -11.23 4.63
N ALA A 227 10.79 -11.67 3.48
CA ALA A 227 10.84 -13.04 3.00
C ALA A 227 11.13 -13.01 1.50
N PRO A 228 12.39 -12.87 1.09
CA PRO A 228 12.73 -12.76 -0.32
C PRO A 228 12.53 -14.10 -1.05
N GLY A 229 12.22 -14.01 -2.35
CA GLY A 229 12.14 -15.13 -3.29
C GLY A 229 12.46 -14.64 -4.71
N GLY A 230 12.67 -15.54 -5.66
CA GLY A 230 13.11 -15.15 -7.01
C GLY A 230 14.58 -14.75 -7.10
N ILE A 231 15.36 -15.04 -6.06
CA ILE A 231 16.78 -14.72 -5.93
C ILE A 231 17.58 -15.92 -5.43
N ASP A 232 18.89 -15.95 -5.69
CA ASP A 232 19.79 -16.96 -5.11
C ASP A 232 20.39 -16.56 -3.76
N GLU A 233 21.26 -17.41 -3.20
CA GLU A 233 21.90 -17.19 -1.89
C GLU A 233 22.75 -15.91 -1.84
N GLN A 234 23.23 -15.43 -2.99
CA GLN A 234 23.96 -14.16 -3.10
C GLN A 234 23.02 -12.97 -3.33
N GLY A 235 21.72 -13.19 -3.42
CA GLY A 235 20.71 -12.19 -3.73
C GLY A 235 20.64 -11.81 -5.20
N ARG A 236 21.16 -12.64 -6.11
CA ARG A 236 21.09 -12.36 -7.55
C ARG A 236 19.71 -12.73 -8.08
N PHE A 237 19.14 -11.85 -8.90
CA PHE A 237 17.84 -12.07 -9.52
C PHE A 237 17.88 -13.22 -10.52
N LEU A 238 16.87 -14.11 -10.47
CA LEU A 238 16.78 -15.33 -11.28
C LEU A 238 15.83 -15.23 -12.49
N GLY A 239 15.65 -14.02 -13.02
CA GLY A 239 14.91 -13.76 -14.26
C GLY A 239 13.38 -13.85 -14.19
N ASN A 240 12.79 -14.32 -13.08
CA ASN A 240 11.34 -14.42 -12.94
C ASN A 240 10.77 -13.39 -11.94
N ILE A 241 10.18 -12.31 -12.48
CA ILE A 241 9.62 -11.24 -11.65
C ILE A 241 8.42 -11.70 -10.81
N TRP A 242 7.66 -12.70 -11.28
CA TRP A 242 6.54 -13.24 -10.51
C TRP A 242 7.02 -13.84 -9.18
N HIS A 243 8.16 -14.55 -9.21
CA HIS A 243 8.75 -15.12 -8.02
C HIS A 243 9.24 -14.04 -7.04
N VAL A 244 9.73 -12.93 -7.55
CA VAL A 244 10.14 -11.80 -6.71
C VAL A 244 8.94 -11.14 -6.03
N ILE A 245 7.83 -10.94 -6.75
CA ILE A 245 6.67 -10.25 -6.17
C ILE A 245 5.83 -11.16 -5.27
N HIS A 246 5.72 -12.45 -5.59
CA HIS A 246 4.82 -13.40 -4.95
C HIS A 246 5.46 -14.09 -3.75
N SER A 247 6.06 -13.34 -2.83
CA SER A 247 6.67 -13.98 -1.66
C SER A 247 5.64 -14.62 -0.71
N THR A 248 6.12 -15.46 0.21
CA THR A 248 5.28 -16.16 1.22
C THR A 248 4.32 -15.24 1.94
N LEU A 249 4.75 -14.00 2.21
CA LEU A 249 4.01 -13.03 3.00
C LEU A 249 3.11 -12.14 2.13
N TRP A 250 3.22 -12.18 0.80
CA TRP A 250 2.53 -11.26 -0.10
C TRP A 250 1.00 -11.29 0.04
N ASN A 251 0.42 -12.49 -0.09
CA ASN A 251 -1.03 -12.69 0.07
C ASN A 251 -1.51 -12.44 1.52
N PRO A 252 -0.88 -13.03 2.56
CA PRO A 252 -1.29 -12.77 3.94
C PRO A 252 -1.22 -11.29 4.33
N VAL A 253 -0.14 -10.58 3.96
CA VAL A 253 -0.02 -9.13 4.22
C VAL A 253 -1.07 -8.37 3.43
N GLY A 254 -1.30 -8.73 2.16
CA GLY A 254 -2.33 -8.09 1.34
C GLY A 254 -3.73 -8.17 1.96
N VAL A 255 -4.16 -9.36 2.36
CA VAL A 255 -5.46 -9.55 3.01
C VAL A 255 -5.53 -8.83 4.36
N HIS A 256 -4.49 -8.95 5.18
CA HIS A 256 -4.44 -8.24 6.47
C HIS A 256 -4.51 -6.72 6.31
N ARG A 257 -3.82 -6.15 5.30
CA ARG A 257 -3.82 -4.71 5.02
C ARG A 257 -5.16 -4.22 4.50
N ILE A 258 -5.86 -4.96 3.62
CA ILE A 258 -7.20 -4.54 3.15
C ILE A 258 -8.14 -4.38 4.35
N LEU A 259 -8.19 -5.40 5.21
CA LEU A 259 -9.03 -5.38 6.40
C LEU A 259 -8.60 -4.28 7.39
N GLY A 260 -7.29 -4.14 7.61
CA GLY A 260 -6.72 -3.09 8.44
C GLY A 260 -7.05 -1.68 7.93
N ASN A 261 -7.00 -1.46 6.61
CA ASN A 261 -7.37 -0.19 5.99
C ASN A 261 -8.86 0.13 6.22
N ILE A 262 -9.75 -0.86 6.06
CA ILE A 262 -11.19 -0.70 6.34
C ILE A 262 -11.43 -0.27 7.79
N VAL A 263 -10.80 -0.97 8.74
CA VAL A 263 -10.92 -0.62 10.18
C VAL A 263 -10.35 0.77 10.45
N PHE A 264 -9.18 1.08 9.91
CA PHE A 264 -8.50 2.35 10.10
C PHE A 264 -9.31 3.53 9.52
N GLY A 265 -9.79 3.39 8.28
CA GLY A 265 -10.61 4.41 7.64
C GLY A 265 -11.94 4.63 8.38
N GLY A 266 -12.62 3.56 8.77
CA GLY A 266 -13.87 3.65 9.53
C GLY A 266 -13.64 4.30 10.90
N GLY A 267 -12.52 3.98 11.56
CA GLY A 267 -12.10 4.62 12.80
C GLY A 267 -11.83 6.11 12.64
N ILE A 268 -11.17 6.55 11.56
CA ILE A 268 -10.94 7.99 11.29
C ILE A 268 -12.25 8.73 11.06
N VAL A 269 -13.13 8.19 10.20
CA VAL A 269 -14.43 8.82 9.91
C VAL A 269 -15.31 8.84 11.17
N GLY A 270 -15.29 7.77 11.96
CA GLY A 270 -15.99 7.70 13.25
C GLY A 270 -15.45 8.71 14.27
N ALA A 271 -14.13 8.84 14.39
CA ALA A 271 -13.51 9.84 15.27
C ALA A 271 -13.84 11.28 14.85
N TYR A 272 -13.81 11.56 13.54
CA TYR A 272 -14.25 12.84 12.97
C TYR A 272 -15.71 13.13 13.33
N ALA A 273 -16.60 12.17 13.10
CA ALA A 273 -18.02 12.31 13.39
C ALA A 273 -18.27 12.49 14.89
N ALA A 274 -17.58 11.74 15.76
CA ALA A 274 -17.68 11.88 17.20
C ALA A 274 -17.24 13.27 17.70
N TYR A 275 -16.13 13.79 17.18
CA TYR A 275 -15.68 15.15 17.51
C TYR A 275 -16.71 16.22 17.11
N HIS A 276 -17.26 16.09 15.91
CA HIS A 276 -18.27 17.03 15.43
C HIS A 276 -19.61 16.90 16.15
N TYR A 277 -20.01 15.69 16.54
CA TYR A 277 -21.17 15.46 17.39
C TYR A 277 -21.04 16.18 18.75
N LEU A 278 -19.87 16.09 19.39
CA LEU A 278 -19.63 16.72 20.70
C LEU A 278 -19.55 18.25 20.63
N THR A 279 -19.16 18.81 19.48
CA THR A 279 -19.02 20.26 19.28
C THR A 279 -20.25 20.92 18.66
N ALA A 280 -21.15 20.13 18.06
CA ALA A 280 -22.39 20.58 17.42
C ALA A 280 -23.27 21.40 18.36
N LYS A 281 -23.88 22.46 17.80
CA LYS A 281 -24.73 23.41 18.56
C LYS A 281 -26.21 23.18 18.33
N SER A 282 -26.56 22.52 17.23
CA SER A 282 -27.93 22.17 16.87
C SER A 282 -28.20 20.69 17.02
N GLU A 283 -29.46 20.33 17.28
CA GLU A 283 -29.88 18.92 17.32
C GLU A 283 -29.82 18.25 15.94
N GLU A 284 -29.95 19.04 14.86
CA GLU A 284 -29.83 18.54 13.48
C GLU A 284 -28.39 18.12 13.15
N GLU A 285 -27.40 18.96 13.47
CA GLU A 285 -25.98 18.60 13.29
C GLU A 285 -25.60 17.38 14.13
N LYS A 286 -26.07 17.30 15.38
CA LYS A 286 -25.86 16.12 16.21
C LYS A 286 -26.44 14.87 15.55
N ALA A 287 -27.68 14.91 15.10
CA ALA A 287 -28.31 13.77 14.45
C ALA A 287 -27.57 13.34 13.17
N HIS A 288 -27.04 14.30 12.40
CA HIS A 288 -26.22 14.00 11.24
C HIS A 288 -24.93 13.28 11.62
N TYR A 289 -24.13 13.83 12.54
CA TYR A 289 -22.85 13.25 12.92
C TYR A 289 -22.99 11.95 13.72
N ASP A 290 -24.06 11.78 14.49
CA ASP A 290 -24.41 10.50 15.12
C ASP A 290 -24.62 9.41 14.05
N TRP A 291 -25.40 9.72 13.01
CA TRP A 291 -25.61 8.80 11.89
C TRP A 291 -24.33 8.51 11.09
N VAL A 292 -23.50 9.52 10.81
CA VAL A 292 -22.20 9.30 10.14
C VAL A 292 -21.30 8.40 10.98
N CYS A 293 -21.24 8.62 12.30
CA CYS A 293 -20.49 7.80 13.23
C CYS A 293 -21.01 6.36 13.22
N TYR A 294 -22.33 6.16 13.26
CA TYR A 294 -22.95 4.84 13.17
C TYR A 294 -22.53 4.08 11.90
N ILE A 295 -22.62 4.71 10.73
CA ILE A 295 -22.20 4.09 9.46
C ILE A 295 -20.71 3.76 9.46
N ALA A 296 -19.86 4.68 9.90
CA ALA A 296 -18.41 4.49 9.95
C ALA A 296 -18.01 3.35 10.90
N MET A 297 -18.62 3.29 12.09
CA MET A 297 -18.39 2.23 13.07
C MET A 297 -18.92 0.88 12.58
N PHE A 298 -20.06 0.86 11.89
CA PHE A 298 -20.59 -0.37 11.29
C PHE A 298 -19.60 -0.95 10.26
N ILE A 299 -19.05 -0.12 9.38
CA ILE A 299 -18.04 -0.53 8.40
C ILE A 299 -16.74 -0.97 9.10
N ALA A 300 -16.29 -0.25 10.13
CA ALA A 300 -15.11 -0.60 10.90
C ALA A 300 -15.25 -1.96 11.58
N ILE A 301 -16.39 -2.23 12.23
CA ILE A 301 -16.68 -3.53 12.87
C ILE A 301 -16.72 -4.64 11.83
N PHE A 302 -17.32 -4.40 10.65
CA PHE A 302 -17.32 -5.37 9.56
C PHE A 302 -15.91 -5.76 9.11
N GLY A 303 -14.99 -4.80 9.03
CA GLY A 303 -13.56 -5.07 8.76
C GLY A 303 -12.83 -5.74 9.94
N LEU A 304 -13.24 -5.41 11.17
CA LEU A 304 -12.59 -5.90 12.40
C LEU A 304 -12.88 -7.38 12.66
N ILE A 305 -14.08 -7.89 12.35
CA ILE A 305 -14.44 -9.30 12.56
C ILE A 305 -13.48 -10.28 11.86
N PRO A 306 -13.18 -10.15 10.56
CA PRO A 306 -12.24 -11.04 9.88
C PRO A 306 -10.75 -10.72 10.16
N LEU A 307 -10.42 -9.53 10.67
CA LEU A 307 -9.04 -9.07 10.82
C LEU A 307 -8.17 -9.98 11.73
N PRO A 308 -8.63 -10.49 12.88
CA PRO A 308 -7.89 -11.45 13.69
C PRO A 308 -7.52 -12.73 12.94
N PHE A 309 -8.41 -13.24 12.07
CA PHE A 309 -8.13 -14.44 11.26
C PHE A 309 -7.07 -14.15 10.21
N ALA A 310 -7.14 -12.99 9.53
CA ALA A 310 -6.10 -12.57 8.61
C ALA A 310 -4.75 -12.34 9.31
N GLY A 311 -4.77 -11.77 10.52
CA GLY A 311 -3.57 -11.60 11.35
C GLY A 311 -2.97 -12.93 11.81
N TYR A 312 -3.81 -13.89 12.20
CA TYR A 312 -3.37 -15.26 12.51
C TYR A 312 -2.72 -15.92 11.30
N TRP A 313 -3.34 -15.81 10.10
CA TRP A 313 -2.77 -16.34 8.88
C TRP A 313 -1.40 -15.71 8.57
N LEU A 314 -1.30 -14.38 8.64
CA LEU A 314 -0.03 -13.68 8.44
C LEU A 314 1.06 -14.15 9.42
N MET A 315 0.75 -14.21 10.72
CA MET A 315 1.72 -14.66 11.71
C MET A 315 2.11 -16.13 11.51
N LYS A 316 1.16 -17.00 11.16
CA LYS A 316 1.44 -18.40 10.83
C LYS A 316 2.47 -18.52 9.71
N GLU A 317 2.31 -17.76 8.62
CA GLU A 317 3.27 -17.78 7.50
C GLU A 317 4.64 -17.20 7.90
N VAL A 318 4.67 -16.17 8.76
CA VAL A 318 5.93 -15.62 9.31
C VAL A 318 6.68 -16.69 10.11
N TYR A 319 5.99 -17.42 11.00
CA TYR A 319 6.60 -18.51 11.78
C TYR A 319 7.08 -19.66 10.90
N ALA A 320 6.29 -20.02 9.88
CA ALA A 320 6.65 -21.08 8.94
C ALA A 320 7.87 -20.72 8.09
N PHE A 321 8.01 -19.45 7.69
CA PHE A 321 9.18 -18.97 6.96
C PHE A 321 10.43 -18.93 7.86
N ARG A 322 10.34 -18.29 9.04
CA ARG A 322 11.44 -18.24 9.99
C ARG A 322 10.94 -18.02 11.41
N GLN A 323 11.10 -19.04 12.26
CA GLN A 323 10.66 -18.99 13.66
C GLN A 323 11.24 -17.79 14.44
N GLN A 324 12.49 -17.41 14.20
CA GLN A 324 13.11 -16.25 14.85
C GLN A 324 12.36 -14.94 14.56
N MET A 325 11.86 -14.74 13.34
CA MET A 325 11.07 -13.55 13.00
C MET A 325 9.78 -13.51 13.81
N GLY A 326 9.08 -14.65 13.90
CA GLY A 326 7.86 -14.76 14.71
C GLY A 326 8.10 -14.46 16.19
N ILE A 327 9.18 -14.99 16.77
CA ILE A 327 9.56 -14.72 18.16
C ILE A 327 9.86 -13.23 18.36
N THR A 328 10.65 -12.61 17.47
CA THR A 328 10.97 -11.17 17.58
C THR A 328 9.71 -10.29 17.55
N LEU A 329 8.73 -10.63 16.71
CA LEU A 329 7.48 -9.89 16.56
C LEU A 329 6.55 -10.06 17.77
N MET A 330 6.28 -11.30 18.19
CA MET A 330 5.21 -11.60 19.15
C MET A 330 5.67 -11.83 20.59
N GLY A 331 6.90 -12.31 20.79
CA GLY A 331 7.43 -12.65 22.13
C GLY A 331 8.69 -11.86 22.51
N GLY A 332 9.23 -11.06 21.60
CA GLY A 332 10.51 -10.37 21.73
C GLY A 332 10.37 -8.86 21.81
N ILE A 333 11.35 -8.15 21.24
CA ILE A 333 11.47 -6.69 21.36
C ILE A 333 10.28 -5.90 20.79
N MET A 334 9.48 -6.49 19.90
CA MET A 334 8.30 -5.85 19.30
C MET A 334 6.97 -6.31 19.90
N ALA A 335 6.99 -7.20 20.91
CA ALA A 335 5.77 -7.77 21.51
C ALA A 335 4.85 -6.70 22.14
N TRP A 336 5.43 -5.59 22.60
CA TRP A 336 4.67 -4.49 23.19
C TRP A 336 3.63 -3.88 22.22
N LEU A 337 3.89 -3.89 20.90
CA LEU A 337 2.92 -3.44 19.90
C LEU A 337 1.67 -4.34 19.88
N PHE A 338 1.87 -5.65 19.98
CA PHE A 338 0.78 -6.62 20.06
C PHE A 338 0.01 -6.51 21.37
N ILE A 339 0.69 -6.20 22.47
CA ILE A 339 0.04 -5.96 23.77
C ILE A 339 -0.85 -4.71 23.70
N ILE A 340 -0.36 -3.61 23.15
CA ILE A 340 -1.18 -2.40 22.96
C ILE A 340 -2.39 -2.72 22.08
N GLN A 341 -2.19 -3.41 20.96
CA GLN A 341 -3.30 -3.83 20.10
C GLN A 341 -4.33 -4.69 20.84
N ALA A 342 -3.89 -5.67 21.63
CA ALA A 342 -4.77 -6.53 22.41
C ALA A 342 -5.57 -5.74 23.45
N VAL A 343 -4.94 -4.78 24.14
CA VAL A 343 -5.61 -3.87 25.08
C VAL A 343 -6.62 -2.99 24.35
N MET A 344 -6.27 -2.40 23.21
CA MET A 344 -7.18 -1.57 22.43
C MET A 344 -8.39 -2.35 21.91
N ILE A 345 -8.19 -3.58 21.44
CA ILE A 345 -9.29 -4.47 21.05
C ILE A 345 -10.16 -4.81 22.28
N GLY A 346 -9.53 -5.11 23.41
CA GLY A 346 -10.24 -5.37 24.67
C GLY A 346 -10.98 -4.18 25.25
N LEU A 347 -10.69 -2.95 24.82
CA LEU A 347 -11.46 -1.74 25.18
C LEU A 347 -12.66 -1.49 24.24
N LEU A 348 -12.66 -2.10 23.05
CA LEU A 348 -13.74 -1.96 22.06
C LEU A 348 -14.92 -2.90 22.33
N PHE A 349 -14.73 -3.95 23.14
CA PHE A 349 -15.73 -4.94 23.56
C PHE A 349 -15.87 -4.93 25.08
#